data_AF-A0A409XRM1-F1
#
_entry.id   AF-A0A409XRM1-F1
#
_cell.length_a   1.000
_cell.length_b   1.000
_cell.length_c   1.000
_cell.angle_alpha   90.00
_cell.angle_beta   90.00
_cell.angle_gamma   90.00
#
_symmetry.space_group_name_H-M   'P 1'
#
loop_
_entity.id
_entity.type
_entity.pdbx_description
1 polymer ?
#
loop_
_entity_poly.entity_id
_entity_poly.type
_entity_poly.pdbx_seq_one_letter_code
_entity_poly.pdbx_strand_id
1 'polypeptide(L)'
;MSGLKLIDPANIGKPFRHPVPARHVRHPISCTGQILPVKVFGFPFPDRMLDAWATYKGLFPNADLQNRCVLVTQIISMMIPWLSFCACDASLLWAVVKMPQEDCGMMSVLIVGTDETEEDLQHAYNQERIEAIRQILGDFEIEPAWYWRDHDFD
;
A
#
# COMPACT_ATOMS: atom_id res chain seq x y z
N MET A 1 -14.70 35.39 4.46
CA MET A 1 -14.51 34.88 5.83
C MET A 1 -13.63 33.65 5.74
N SER A 2 -12.33 33.83 5.95
CA SER A 2 -11.32 32.77 5.84
C SER A 2 -11.29 31.96 7.13
N GLY A 3 -11.57 30.66 7.03
CA GLY A 3 -11.26 29.68 8.06
C GLY A 3 -10.02 28.89 7.67
N LEU A 4 -8.85 29.55 7.70
CA LEU A 4 -7.55 28.87 7.65
C LEU A 4 -7.49 27.93 8.87
N LYS A 5 -7.67 26.63 8.66
CA LYS A 5 -7.28 25.63 9.67
C LYS A 5 -5.77 25.49 9.57
N LEU A 6 -5.09 25.93 10.64
CA LEU A 6 -3.65 25.80 10.80
C LEU A 6 -3.25 24.34 10.58
N ILE A 7 -2.34 24.16 9.64
CA ILE A 7 -1.46 22.99 9.58
C ILE A 7 -0.78 22.92 10.95
N ASP A 8 -0.89 21.78 11.64
CA ASP A 8 -0.20 21.56 12.91
C ASP A 8 1.31 21.64 12.66
N PRO A 9 2.00 22.71 13.11
CA PRO A 9 3.41 22.91 12.85
C PRO A 9 4.28 21.87 13.55
N ALA A 10 3.71 21.02 14.42
CA ALA A 10 4.43 19.93 15.06
C ALA A 10 4.84 18.80 14.11
N ASN A 11 4.34 18.72 12.87
CA ASN A 11 4.66 17.63 11.95
C ASN A 11 5.53 18.02 10.75
N ILE A 12 5.89 19.29 10.61
CA ILE A 12 6.84 19.74 9.59
C ILE A 12 8.24 19.79 10.23
N GLY A 13 9.08 18.79 9.94
CA GLY A 13 10.47 18.76 10.41
C GLY A 13 10.78 17.78 11.54
N LYS A 14 9.86 16.89 11.93
CA LYS A 14 10.25 15.74 12.77
C LYS A 14 11.14 14.81 11.93
N PRO A 15 12.31 14.38 12.42
CA PRO A 15 13.04 13.29 11.77
C PRO A 15 12.08 12.11 11.61
N PHE A 16 12.11 11.47 10.45
CA PHE A 16 11.33 10.27 10.19
C PHE A 16 11.52 9.32 11.38
N ARG A 17 10.45 9.11 12.14
CA ARG A 17 10.44 8.11 13.21
C ARG A 17 9.92 6.84 12.59
N HIS A 18 10.76 5.80 12.61
CA HIS A 18 10.33 4.46 12.25
C HIS A 18 9.03 4.13 13.00
N PRO A 19 7.97 3.65 12.31
CA PRO A 19 6.79 3.17 12.99
C PRO A 19 7.16 2.06 13.98
N VAL A 20 6.48 2.07 15.13
CA VAL A 20 6.64 1.07 16.18
C VAL A 20 5.56 0.03 15.97
N PRO A 21 5.83 -1.27 16.13
CA PRO A 21 4.81 -2.30 15.98
C PRO A 21 3.61 -2.03 16.88
N ALA A 22 2.42 -2.37 16.41
CA ALA A 22 1.22 -2.36 17.23
C ALA A 22 1.40 -3.30 18.44
N ARG A 23 0.98 -2.86 19.63
CA ARG A 23 1.09 -3.66 20.86
C ARG A 23 0.14 -4.88 20.89
N HIS A 24 -0.86 -4.91 20.02
CA HIS A 24 -1.79 -6.03 19.88
C HIS A 24 -1.92 -6.36 18.39
N VAL A 25 -1.60 -7.61 18.03
CA VAL A 25 -1.93 -8.23 16.73
C VAL A 25 -3.45 -8.15 16.52
N ARG A 26 -3.93 -7.99 15.28
CA ARG A 26 -5.34 -7.82 14.84
C ARG A 26 -6.38 -8.56 15.71
N HIS A 27 -6.70 -7.97 16.84
CA HIS A 27 -7.82 -8.35 17.66
C HIS A 27 -8.67 -7.09 17.78
N PRO A 28 -9.95 -7.17 17.42
CA PRO A 28 -10.88 -6.12 17.78
C PRO A 28 -10.69 -5.82 19.27
N ILE A 29 -10.57 -4.55 19.61
CA ILE A 29 -10.50 -4.16 21.01
C ILE A 29 -11.77 -4.73 21.66
N SER A 30 -11.61 -5.65 22.60
CA SER A 30 -12.71 -6.50 23.11
C SER A 30 -13.90 -5.71 23.67
N CYS A 31 -13.67 -4.46 24.08
CA CYS A 31 -14.70 -3.56 24.58
C CYS A 31 -15.29 -2.59 23.54
N THR A 32 -14.64 -2.35 22.40
CA THR A 32 -15.11 -1.37 21.39
C THR A 32 -15.37 -1.98 20.02
N GLY A 33 -14.91 -3.21 19.75
CA GLY A 33 -14.95 -3.82 18.42
C GLY A 33 -14.08 -3.10 17.38
N GLN A 34 -13.39 -2.02 17.76
CA GLN A 34 -12.56 -1.26 16.82
C GLN A 34 -11.29 -2.02 16.49
N ILE A 35 -11.01 -2.11 15.19
CA ILE A 35 -9.75 -2.58 14.66
C ILE A 35 -8.74 -1.43 14.80
N LEU A 36 -7.54 -1.75 15.30
CA LEU A 36 -6.49 -0.75 15.44
C LEU A 36 -6.09 -0.19 14.05
N PRO A 37 -5.83 1.12 13.95
CA PRO A 37 -5.34 1.69 12.70
C PRO A 37 -3.97 1.09 12.38
N VAL A 38 -3.80 0.63 11.14
CA VAL A 38 -2.58 -0.03 10.65
C VAL A 38 -1.96 0.85 9.59
N LYS A 39 -0.63 0.96 9.63
CA LYS A 39 0.13 1.51 8.53
C LYS A 39 0.66 0.41 7.65
N VAL A 40 0.67 0.68 6.36
CA VAL A 40 1.24 -0.19 5.34
C VAL A 40 2.43 0.54 4.72
N PHE A 41 3.52 -0.18 4.53
CA PHE A 41 4.65 0.28 3.75
C PHE A 41 4.59 -0.37 2.39
N GLY A 42 4.59 0.44 1.34
CA GLY A 42 4.42 -0.10 0.00
C GLY A 42 4.48 0.93 -1.10
N PHE A 43 4.36 0.44 -2.34
CA PHE A 43 4.38 1.26 -3.54
C PHE A 43 2.97 1.76 -3.87
N PRO A 44 2.74 3.08 -3.90
CA PRO A 44 1.45 3.64 -4.29
C PRO A 44 1.22 3.58 -5.80
N PHE A 45 0.06 3.10 -6.22
CA PHE A 45 -0.37 3.07 -7.61
C PHE A 45 -1.68 3.83 -7.82
N PRO A 46 -1.67 4.83 -8.72
CA PRO A 46 -2.91 5.33 -9.27
C PRO A 46 -3.36 4.37 -10.39
N ASP A 47 -4.67 4.22 -10.58
CA ASP A 47 -5.23 3.30 -11.58
C ASP A 47 -4.62 3.48 -12.97
N ARG A 48 -4.41 4.74 -13.40
CA ARG A 48 -3.76 5.10 -14.67
C ARG A 48 -2.37 4.49 -14.86
N MET A 49 -1.66 4.20 -13.79
CA MET A 49 -0.32 3.61 -13.85
C MET A 49 -0.38 2.09 -13.97
N LEU A 50 -1.30 1.44 -13.25
CA LEU A 50 -1.59 0.01 -13.47
C LEU A 50 -2.05 -0.21 -14.91
N ASP A 51 -2.85 0.71 -15.43
CA ASP A 51 -3.34 0.75 -16.79
C ASP A 51 -2.21 0.91 -17.83
N ALA A 52 -1.28 1.84 -17.58
CA ALA A 52 -0.09 2.03 -18.40
C ALA A 52 0.83 0.81 -18.38
N TRP A 53 1.03 0.19 -17.20
CA TRP A 53 1.79 -1.04 -17.06
C TRP A 53 1.15 -2.19 -17.85
N ALA A 54 -0.18 -2.36 -17.75
CA ALA A 54 -0.93 -3.36 -18.53
C ALA A 54 -0.75 -3.17 -20.03
N THR A 55 -0.85 -1.92 -20.48
CA THR A 55 -0.70 -1.53 -21.89
C THR A 55 0.73 -1.83 -22.37
N TYR A 56 1.75 -1.48 -21.59
CA TYR A 56 3.14 -1.77 -21.90
C TYR A 56 3.42 -3.28 -22.02
N LYS A 57 2.78 -4.09 -21.17
CA LYS A 57 2.88 -5.56 -21.21
C LYS A 57 1.97 -6.23 -22.25
N GLY A 58 1.14 -5.47 -22.96
CA GLY A 58 0.18 -6.00 -23.95
C GLY A 58 -0.94 -6.83 -23.31
N LEU A 59 -1.32 -6.54 -22.08
CA LEU A 59 -2.30 -7.29 -21.30
C LEU A 59 -3.69 -6.65 -21.37
N PHE A 60 -4.71 -7.50 -21.50
CA PHE A 60 -6.13 -7.13 -21.44
C PHE A 60 -6.54 -5.93 -22.31
N PRO A 61 -6.23 -5.92 -23.63
CA PRO A 61 -6.50 -4.76 -24.49
C PRO A 61 -8.00 -4.43 -24.66
N ASN A 62 -8.89 -5.38 -24.37
CA ASN A 62 -10.33 -5.25 -24.52
C ASN A 62 -11.09 -5.09 -23.19
N ALA A 63 -10.39 -5.08 -22.05
CA ALA A 63 -11.03 -4.85 -20.75
C ALA A 63 -11.19 -3.35 -20.51
N ASP A 64 -12.27 -2.95 -19.82
CA ASP A 64 -12.37 -1.60 -19.28
C ASP A 64 -11.33 -1.34 -18.19
N LEU A 65 -11.12 -0.07 -17.85
CA LEU A 65 -10.10 0.37 -16.90
C LEU A 65 -10.21 -0.35 -15.54
N GLN A 66 -11.42 -0.46 -14.99
CA GLN A 66 -11.62 -1.01 -13.65
C GLN A 66 -11.29 -2.51 -13.62
N ASN A 67 -11.83 -3.27 -14.58
CA ASN A 67 -11.53 -4.70 -14.70
C ASN A 67 -10.06 -4.94 -15.02
N ARG A 68 -9.46 -4.09 -15.86
CA ARG A 68 -8.04 -4.17 -16.20
C ARG A 68 -7.16 -3.96 -14.98
N CYS A 69 -7.43 -2.94 -14.16
CA CYS A 69 -6.69 -2.69 -12.92
C CYS A 69 -6.76 -3.89 -11.96
N VAL A 70 -7.94 -4.48 -11.75
CA VAL A 70 -8.10 -5.67 -10.90
C VAL A 70 -7.32 -6.87 -11.44
N LEU A 71 -7.34 -7.11 -12.75
CA LEU A 71 -6.58 -8.22 -13.33
C LEU A 71 -5.06 -7.98 -13.27
N VAL A 72 -4.63 -6.73 -13.38
CA VAL A 72 -3.22 -6.35 -13.27
C VAL A 72 -2.72 -6.53 -11.85
N THR A 73 -3.47 -6.12 -10.83
CA THR A 73 -3.08 -6.34 -9.43
C THR A 73 -2.91 -7.83 -9.14
N GLN A 74 -3.81 -8.67 -9.64
CA GLN A 74 -3.70 -10.14 -9.54
C GLN A 74 -2.43 -10.69 -10.21
N ILE A 75 -2.12 -10.27 -11.45
CA ILE A 75 -0.91 -10.70 -12.14
C ILE A 75 0.34 -10.29 -11.37
N ILE A 76 0.43 -9.02 -10.94
CA ILE A 76 1.58 -8.52 -10.18
C ILE A 76 1.74 -9.35 -8.90
N SER A 77 0.65 -9.62 -8.17
CA SER A 77 0.67 -10.47 -6.97
C SER A 77 1.24 -11.86 -7.25
N MET A 78 0.90 -12.47 -8.38
CA MET A 78 1.42 -13.78 -8.78
C MET A 78 2.91 -13.77 -9.17
N MET A 79 3.46 -12.61 -9.54
CA MET A 79 4.86 -12.47 -9.91
C MET A 79 5.79 -12.27 -8.71
N ILE A 80 5.25 -12.00 -7.52
CA ILE A 80 6.05 -11.70 -6.32
C ILE A 80 6.58 -13.00 -5.67
N PRO A 81 7.91 -13.19 -5.59
CA PRO A 81 8.50 -14.50 -5.25
C PRO A 81 8.15 -15.03 -3.85
N TRP A 82 8.05 -14.16 -2.84
CA TRP A 82 7.81 -14.59 -1.45
C TRP A 82 6.35 -14.96 -1.17
N LEU A 83 5.41 -14.70 -2.09
CA LEU A 83 4.05 -15.23 -1.99
C LEU A 83 3.94 -16.70 -2.36
N SER A 84 4.90 -17.25 -3.09
CA SER A 84 4.87 -18.67 -3.44
C SER A 84 4.93 -19.58 -2.20
N PHE A 85 5.35 -19.07 -1.04
CA PHE A 85 5.36 -19.79 0.24
C PHE A 85 4.14 -19.50 1.12
N CYS A 86 3.49 -18.35 0.95
CA CYS A 86 2.30 -17.95 1.67
C CYS A 86 1.15 -17.74 0.68
N ALA A 87 0.64 -18.84 0.10
CA ALA A 87 -0.56 -18.86 -0.75
C ALA A 87 -1.85 -18.40 -0.03
N CYS A 88 -1.73 -17.99 1.23
CA CYS A 88 -2.79 -17.44 2.04
C CYS A 88 -2.91 -15.94 1.72
N ASP A 89 -3.65 -15.67 0.64
CA ASP A 89 -4.37 -14.42 0.42
C ASP A 89 -3.60 -13.26 -0.26
N ALA A 90 -3.56 -13.29 -1.59
CA ALA A 90 -3.07 -12.19 -2.42
C ALA A 90 -3.82 -10.86 -2.20
N SER A 91 -4.99 -10.87 -1.55
CA SER A 91 -5.69 -9.65 -1.15
C SER A 91 -4.95 -8.87 -0.06
N LEU A 92 -4.08 -9.54 0.73
CA LEU A 92 -3.27 -8.89 1.76
C LEU A 92 -2.08 -8.09 1.20
N LEU A 93 -1.82 -8.18 -0.10
CA LEU A 93 -0.75 -7.42 -0.75
C LEU A 93 -1.18 -6.06 -1.22
N TRP A 94 -2.48 -5.81 -1.29
CA TRP A 94 -3.01 -4.56 -1.79
C TRP A 94 -3.82 -3.91 -0.67
N ALA A 95 -3.51 -2.65 -0.38
CA ALA A 95 -4.34 -1.83 0.50
C ALA A 95 -4.85 -0.64 -0.28
N VAL A 96 -6.10 -0.26 -0.05
CA VAL A 96 -6.59 1.05 -0.47
C VAL A 96 -6.18 2.05 0.60
N VAL A 97 -5.55 3.13 0.18
CA VAL A 97 -5.10 4.20 1.08
C VAL A 97 -5.63 5.54 0.58
N LYS A 98 -5.95 6.40 1.54
CA LYS A 98 -6.29 7.79 1.26
C LYS A 98 -5.02 8.63 1.16
N MET A 99 -4.84 9.33 0.05
CA MET A 99 -3.69 10.20 -0.12
C MET A 99 -3.82 11.47 0.72
N PRO A 100 -2.69 12.01 1.25
CA PRO A 100 -2.69 13.21 2.06
C PRO A 100 -3.00 14.51 1.29
N GLN A 101 -3.02 14.49 -0.05
CA GLN A 101 -3.40 15.63 -0.87
C GLN A 101 -4.92 15.59 -1.12
N GLU A 102 -5.62 16.64 -0.71
CA GLU A 102 -7.10 16.73 -0.67
C GLU A 102 -7.81 16.48 -2.02
N ASP A 103 -7.09 16.52 -3.14
CA ASP A 103 -7.63 16.31 -4.50
C ASP A 103 -7.17 15.00 -5.17
N CYS A 104 -6.36 14.19 -4.49
CA CYS A 104 -5.93 12.89 -5.00
C CYS A 104 -6.78 11.82 -4.31
N GLY A 105 -7.63 11.15 -5.09
CA GLY A 105 -8.53 10.10 -4.63
C GLY A 105 -7.81 8.90 -3.99
N MET A 106 -8.58 7.83 -3.80
CA MET A 106 -8.07 6.57 -3.26
C MET A 106 -6.98 5.98 -4.18
N MET A 107 -5.93 5.42 -3.58
CA MET A 107 -4.86 4.74 -4.31
C MET A 107 -4.70 3.31 -3.80
N SER A 108 -4.33 2.42 -4.72
CA SER A 108 -3.96 1.05 -4.38
C SER A 108 -2.47 1.01 -4.03
N VAL A 109 -2.10 0.49 -2.87
CA VAL A 109 -0.72 0.34 -2.42
C VAL A 109 -0.35 -1.12 -2.46
N LEU A 110 0.73 -1.46 -3.18
CA LEU A 110 1.36 -2.78 -3.12
C LEU A 110 2.22 -2.86 -1.85
N ILE A 111 1.75 -3.61 -0.88
CA ILE A 111 2.31 -3.74 0.46
C ILE A 111 3.59 -4.60 0.43
N VAL A 112 4.65 -4.07 1.01
CA VAL A 112 5.92 -4.75 1.29
C VAL A 112 5.96 -5.25 2.74
N GLY A 113 5.39 -4.46 3.66
CA GLY A 113 5.24 -4.78 5.07
C GLY A 113 4.25 -3.84 5.77
N THR A 114 3.94 -4.11 7.03
CA THR A 114 3.03 -3.32 7.87
C THR A 114 3.70 -2.94 9.19
N ASP A 115 3.03 -2.13 10.03
CA ASP A 115 3.45 -1.88 11.41
C ASP A 115 2.72 -2.77 12.42
N GLU A 116 2.21 -3.92 12.00
CA GLU A 116 1.46 -4.82 12.88
C GLU A 116 2.39 -5.65 13.77
N THR A 117 3.48 -6.18 13.21
CA THR A 117 4.46 -6.99 13.94
C THR A 117 5.90 -6.52 13.69
N GLU A 118 6.83 -6.98 14.52
CA GLU A 118 8.26 -6.71 14.30
C GLU A 118 8.77 -7.39 13.02
N GLU A 119 8.24 -8.56 12.67
CA GLU A 119 8.52 -9.24 11.40
C GLU A 119 8.03 -8.41 10.20
N ASP A 120 6.84 -7.81 10.29
CA ASP A 120 6.30 -6.93 9.25
C ASP A 120 7.14 -5.66 9.06
N LEU A 121 7.69 -5.10 10.13
CA LEU A 121 8.66 -4.01 10.03
C LEU A 121 9.95 -4.46 9.35
N GLN A 122 10.48 -5.64 9.69
CA GLN A 122 11.67 -6.18 9.01
C GLN A 122 11.40 -6.38 7.51
N HIS A 123 10.21 -6.84 7.15
CA HIS A 123 9.77 -6.93 5.77
C HIS A 123 9.75 -5.56 5.08
N ALA A 124 9.20 -4.53 5.72
CA ALA A 124 9.16 -3.18 5.18
C ALA A 124 10.56 -2.61 4.88
N TYR A 125 11.57 -2.96 5.68
CA TYR A 125 12.96 -2.54 5.47
C TYR A 125 13.79 -3.53 4.63
N ASN A 126 13.19 -4.59 4.10
CA ASN A 126 13.91 -5.58 3.32
C ASN A 126 14.18 -5.06 1.91
N GLN A 127 15.44 -4.68 1.65
CA GLN A 127 15.86 -4.14 0.36
C GLN A 127 15.69 -5.13 -0.80
N GLU A 128 15.86 -6.45 -0.56
CA GLU A 128 15.69 -7.46 -1.59
C GLU A 128 14.23 -7.55 -2.05
N ARG A 129 13.28 -7.38 -1.14
CA ARG A 129 11.84 -7.32 -1.48
C ARG A 129 11.52 -6.07 -2.30
N ILE A 130 12.02 -4.92 -1.89
CA ILE A 130 11.85 -3.66 -2.62
C ILE A 130 12.40 -3.79 -4.04
N GLU A 131 13.60 -4.35 -4.19
CA GLU A 131 14.25 -4.53 -5.48
C GLU A 131 13.52 -5.54 -6.38
N ALA A 132 13.04 -6.65 -5.83
CA ALA A 132 12.26 -7.63 -6.58
C ALA A 132 10.95 -7.03 -7.13
N ILE A 133 10.26 -6.18 -6.34
CA ILE A 133 9.08 -5.44 -6.83
C ILE A 133 9.48 -4.46 -7.93
N ARG A 134 10.58 -3.72 -7.77
CA ARG A 134 11.09 -2.82 -8.82
C ARG A 134 11.38 -3.56 -10.13
N GLN A 135 11.93 -4.77 -10.07
CA GLN A 135 12.18 -5.59 -11.27
C GLN A 135 10.90 -6.03 -11.99
N ILE A 136 9.81 -6.29 -11.24
CA ILE A 136 8.51 -6.65 -11.82
C ILE A 136 7.86 -5.44 -12.49
N LEU A 137 7.89 -4.30 -11.80
CA LEU A 137 7.21 -3.08 -12.23
C LEU A 137 7.97 -2.39 -13.35
N GLY A 138 9.30 -2.34 -13.29
CA GLY A 138 10.14 -1.50 -14.14
C GLY A 138 10.27 -0.08 -13.58
N ASP A 139 10.74 0.84 -14.43
CA ASP A 139 11.11 2.19 -14.03
C ASP A 139 9.91 3.15 -14.03
N PHE A 140 9.07 3.05 -12.99
CA PHE A 140 7.96 3.97 -12.75
C PHE A 140 8.33 5.13 -11.81
N GLU A 141 9.60 5.25 -11.40
CA GLU A 141 10.11 6.24 -10.44
C GLU A 141 9.27 6.35 -9.14
N ILE A 142 8.57 5.26 -8.75
CA ILE A 142 7.78 5.21 -7.51
C ILE A 142 8.68 4.75 -6.37
N GLU A 143 8.66 5.51 -5.28
CA GLU A 143 9.28 5.10 -4.03
C GLU A 143 8.23 4.57 -3.05
N PRO A 144 8.53 3.48 -2.32
CA PRO A 144 7.63 2.99 -1.29
C PRO A 144 7.64 3.93 -0.08
N ALA A 145 6.48 4.10 0.53
CA ALA A 145 6.32 4.93 1.72
C ALA A 145 5.29 4.33 2.68
N TRP A 146 5.17 4.94 3.86
CA TRP A 146 4.19 4.57 4.86
C TRP A 146 2.87 5.29 4.63
N TYR A 147 1.78 4.52 4.55
CA TYR A 147 0.42 5.00 4.37
C TYR A 147 -0.48 4.46 5.48
N TRP A 148 -1.49 5.24 5.86
CA TRP A 148 -2.58 4.71 6.68
C TRP A 148 -3.51 3.91 5.80
N ARG A 149 -3.72 2.64 6.15
CA ARG A 149 -4.71 1.81 5.48
C ARG A 149 -6.10 2.38 5.76
N ASP A 150 -6.91 2.51 4.71
CA ASP A 150 -8.34 2.79 4.89
C ASP A 150 -9.06 1.47 5.18
N HIS A 151 -9.68 1.38 6.35
CA HIS A 151 -10.34 0.17 6.84
C HIS A 151 -11.83 0.13 6.50
N ASP A 152 -12.38 1.21 5.93
CA ASP A 152 -13.79 1.27 5.52
C ASP A 152 -14.04 0.62 4.14
N PHE A 153 -12.97 0.12 3.49
CA PHE A 153 -12.98 -0.40 2.11
C PHE A 153 -12.56 -1.88 1.98
N ASP A 154 -12.52 -2.62 3.09
CA ASP A 154 -12.36 -4.09 3.09
C ASP A 154 -13.62 -4.82 2.58
#